data_AF-A0A9E2DDW8-F1
#
_entry.id   AF-A0A9E2DDW8-F1
#
_cell.length_a   1.000
_cell.length_b   1.000
_cell.length_c   1.000
_cell.angle_alpha   90.00
_cell.angle_beta   90.00
_cell.angle_gamma   90.00
#
_symmetry.space_group_name_H-M   'P 1'
#
loop_
_entity.id
_entity.type
_entity.pdbx_description
1 polymer ?
#
loop_
_entity_poly.entity_id
_entity_poly.type
_entity_poly.pdbx_seq_one_letter_code
_entity_poly.pdbx_strand_id
1 'polypeptide(L)'
;MTLLILSLLLGAAYPSLQSVIAQTQATTLANDLVSLLHYARLQALHHQRAVTVCHLVDGQCQRPWQTRLTVFEDRAPLGSLENADQALLTINLPEDAKILWRSFRRKAYLRFTPLGGTDNQNGSFITCTRPGAIKTARKIVINRQGRFRVAQFDPEVLANRLGEKGC
;
A
#
# COMPACT_ATOMS: atom_id res chain seq x y z
N MET A 1 -45.34 -5.69 18.53
CA MET A 1 -44.14 -6.31 19.13
C MET A 1 -43.10 -6.75 18.11
N THR A 2 -43.49 -7.22 16.91
CA THR A 2 -42.55 -7.57 15.82
C THR A 2 -41.64 -6.42 15.41
N LEU A 3 -42.15 -5.19 15.32
CA LEU A 3 -41.36 -3.99 15.00
C LEU A 3 -40.30 -3.65 16.06
N LEU A 4 -40.56 -3.92 17.34
CA LEU A 4 -39.62 -3.70 18.44
C LEU A 4 -38.48 -4.73 18.43
N ILE A 5 -38.79 -5.98 18.11
CA ILE A 5 -37.80 -7.05 17.99
C ILE A 5 -36.92 -6.79 16.75
N LEU A 6 -37.53 -6.37 15.63
CA LEU A 6 -36.81 -6.06 14.40
C LEU A 6 -35.88 -4.85 14.56
N SER A 7 -36.32 -3.77 15.23
CA SER A 7 -35.47 -2.60 15.47
C SER A 7 -34.28 -2.91 16.38
N LEU A 8 -34.47 -3.77 17.39
CA LEU A 8 -33.40 -4.24 18.27
C LEU A 8 -32.36 -5.07 17.50
N LEU A 9 -32.83 -5.99 16.64
CA LEU A 9 -31.95 -6.83 15.81
C LEU A 9 -31.17 -5.99 14.78
N LEU A 10 -31.83 -5.05 14.10
CA LEU A 10 -31.17 -4.13 13.15
C LEU A 10 -30.13 -3.24 13.86
N GLY A 11 -30.45 -2.74 15.06
CA GLY A 11 -29.53 -1.93 15.86
C GLY A 11 -28.26 -2.68 16.27
N ALA A 12 -28.36 -3.97 16.60
CA ALA A 12 -27.21 -4.80 16.95
C ALA A 12 -26.40 -5.27 15.71
N ALA A 13 -27.08 -5.52 14.58
CA ALA A 13 -26.44 -5.98 13.34
C ALA A 13 -25.70 -4.86 12.59
N TYR A 14 -26.12 -3.60 12.73
CA TYR A 14 -25.50 -2.47 12.05
C TYR A 14 -24.01 -2.24 12.41
N PRO A 15 -23.61 -2.12 13.70
CA PRO A 15 -22.21 -1.89 14.05
C PRO A 15 -21.30 -3.06 13.66
N SER A 16 -21.80 -4.30 13.71
CA SER A 16 -21.02 -5.47 13.27
C SER A 16 -20.80 -5.44 11.76
N LEU A 17 -21.81 -5.08 10.96
CA LEU A 17 -21.67 -4.92 9.51
C LEU A 17 -20.63 -3.84 9.14
N GLN A 18 -20.66 -2.69 9.81
CA GLN A 18 -19.66 -1.63 9.58
C GLN A 18 -18.22 -2.11 9.84
N SER A 19 -18.04 -2.92 10.90
CA SER A 19 -16.73 -3.51 11.21
C SER A 19 -16.26 -4.50 10.13
N VAL A 20 -17.17 -5.31 9.59
CA VAL A 20 -16.88 -6.25 8.49
C VAL A 20 -16.50 -5.49 7.23
N ILE A 21 -17.27 -4.46 6.86
CA ILE A 21 -16.97 -3.61 5.69
C ILE A 21 -15.58 -2.98 5.83
N ALA A 22 -15.26 -2.41 6.99
CA ALA A 22 -13.95 -1.79 7.23
C ALA A 22 -12.79 -2.80 7.12
N GLN A 23 -12.99 -4.04 7.59
CA GLN A 23 -11.98 -5.11 7.48
C GLN A 23 -11.83 -5.62 6.04
N THR A 24 -12.93 -5.72 5.30
CA THR A 24 -12.91 -6.07 3.87
C THR A 24 -12.15 -5.01 3.08
N GLN A 25 -12.48 -3.72 3.26
CA GLN A 25 -11.77 -2.62 2.60
C GLN A 25 -10.27 -2.62 2.91
N ALA A 26 -9.88 -2.86 4.17
CA ALA A 26 -8.48 -2.95 4.55
C ALA A 26 -7.75 -4.12 3.89
N THR A 27 -8.44 -5.25 3.76
CA THR A 27 -7.90 -6.45 3.12
C THR A 27 -7.76 -6.25 1.61
N THR A 28 -8.76 -5.64 0.97
CA THR A 28 -8.71 -5.27 -0.46
C THR A 28 -7.55 -4.32 -0.74
N LEU A 29 -7.42 -3.23 0.00
CA LEU A 29 -6.31 -2.28 -0.18
C LEU A 29 -4.93 -2.95 -0.06
N ALA A 30 -4.77 -3.87 0.90
CA ALA A 30 -3.54 -4.63 1.07
C ALA A 30 -3.27 -5.59 -0.08
N ASN A 31 -4.31 -6.30 -0.56
CA ASN A 31 -4.20 -7.24 -1.67
C ASN A 31 -3.94 -6.53 -3.00
N ASP A 32 -4.55 -5.37 -3.23
CA ASP A 32 -4.33 -4.54 -4.42
C ASP A 32 -2.88 -4.05 -4.45
N LEU A 33 -2.37 -3.59 -3.31
CA LEU A 33 -0.96 -3.22 -3.19
C LEU A 33 -0.04 -4.41 -3.45
N VAL A 34 -0.28 -5.57 -2.83
CA VAL A 34 0.53 -6.78 -3.06
C VAL A 34 0.51 -7.19 -4.54
N SER A 35 -0.65 -7.13 -5.19
CA SER A 35 -0.82 -7.46 -6.61
C SER A 35 -0.06 -6.48 -7.50
N LEU A 36 -0.14 -5.17 -7.22
CA LEU A 36 0.63 -4.14 -7.93
C LEU A 36 2.14 -4.36 -7.80
N LEU A 37 2.61 -4.70 -6.59
CA LEU A 37 4.01 -4.96 -6.32
C LEU A 37 4.51 -6.23 -7.03
N HIS A 38 3.68 -7.27 -7.10
CA HIS A 38 3.96 -8.46 -7.89
C HIS A 38 4.04 -8.15 -9.39
N TYR A 39 3.08 -7.37 -9.90
CA TYR A 39 3.12 -6.89 -11.29
C TYR A 39 4.42 -6.17 -11.58
N ALA A 40 4.80 -5.17 -10.79
CA ALA A 40 6.04 -4.41 -10.98
C ALA A 40 7.29 -5.30 -10.96
N ARG A 41 7.36 -6.26 -10.04
CA ARG A 41 8.46 -7.23 -9.96
C ARG A 41 8.52 -8.11 -11.22
N LEU A 42 7.37 -8.57 -11.72
CA LEU A 42 7.30 -9.37 -12.95
C LEU A 42 7.71 -8.55 -14.17
N GLN A 43 7.31 -7.28 -14.27
CA GLN A 43 7.75 -6.39 -15.34
C GLN A 43 9.28 -6.24 -15.34
N ALA A 44 9.89 -6.07 -14.17
CA ALA A 44 11.35 -5.97 -14.06
C ALA A 44 12.07 -7.24 -14.55
N LEU A 45 11.55 -8.41 -14.17
CA LEU A 45 12.08 -9.72 -14.59
C LEU A 45 11.89 -9.97 -16.09
N HIS A 46 10.70 -9.69 -16.61
CA HIS A 46 10.35 -9.99 -18.00
C HIS A 46 11.10 -9.10 -18.98
N HIS A 47 11.17 -7.79 -18.69
CA HIS A 47 11.79 -6.81 -19.58
C HIS A 47 13.29 -6.60 -19.30
N GLN A 48 13.84 -7.27 -18.28
CA GLN A 48 15.23 -7.11 -17.84
C GLN A 48 15.61 -5.63 -17.60
N ARG A 49 14.66 -4.86 -17.07
CA ARG A 49 14.80 -3.43 -16.77
C ARG A 49 14.42 -3.15 -15.32
N ALA A 50 14.96 -2.10 -14.75
CA ALA A 50 14.55 -1.68 -13.41
C ALA A 50 13.17 -1.02 -13.46
N VAL A 51 12.29 -1.40 -12.53
CA VAL A 51 10.91 -0.91 -12.47
C VAL A 51 10.64 -0.32 -11.11
N THR A 52 10.04 0.87 -11.09
CA THR A 52 9.73 1.61 -9.88
C THR A 52 8.23 1.72 -9.67
N VAL A 53 7.82 1.69 -8.41
CA VAL A 53 6.45 1.90 -7.94
C VAL A 53 6.44 3.05 -6.94
N CYS A 54 5.60 4.05 -7.17
CA CYS A 54 5.39 5.13 -6.22
C CYS A 54 4.10 5.92 -6.48
N HIS A 55 3.78 6.82 -5.55
CA HIS A 55 2.85 7.91 -5.78
C HIS A 55 3.57 9.07 -6.48
N LEU A 56 3.10 9.47 -7.66
CA LEU A 56 3.68 10.56 -8.46
C LEU A 56 2.94 11.88 -8.26
N VAL A 57 3.70 12.95 -8.00
CA VAL A 57 3.25 14.34 -8.02
C VAL A 57 4.22 15.10 -8.92
N ASP A 58 3.71 15.68 -10.01
CA ASP A 58 4.51 16.41 -11.01
C ASP A 58 5.71 15.59 -11.52
N GLY A 59 5.48 14.29 -11.77
CA GLY A 59 6.51 13.34 -12.22
C GLY A 59 7.46 12.86 -11.12
N GLN A 60 7.41 13.38 -9.90
CA GLN A 60 8.29 12.98 -8.80
C GLN A 60 7.61 12.02 -7.84
N CYS A 61 8.33 10.99 -7.40
CA CYS A 61 7.84 10.10 -6.36
C CYS A 61 7.77 10.82 -5.01
N GLN A 62 6.58 10.84 -4.39
CA GLN A 62 6.31 11.50 -3.12
C GLN A 62 5.86 10.55 -2.01
N ARG A 63 5.92 11.03 -0.77
CA ARG A 63 5.41 10.36 0.43
C ARG A 63 4.36 11.26 1.12
N PRO A 64 3.33 10.69 1.77
CA PRO A 64 2.94 9.28 1.75
C PRO A 64 2.38 8.88 0.39
N TRP A 65 2.23 7.57 0.17
CA TRP A 65 1.56 7.08 -1.04
C TRP A 65 0.04 7.20 -0.87
N GLN A 66 -0.62 7.89 -1.80
CA GLN A 66 -2.05 8.20 -1.74
C GLN A 66 -2.59 8.49 -3.14
N THR A 67 -3.91 8.57 -3.30
CA THR A 67 -4.61 8.93 -4.56
C THR A 67 -4.40 7.95 -5.73
N ARG A 68 -3.17 7.77 -6.19
CA ARG A 68 -2.78 6.84 -7.25
C ARG A 68 -1.35 6.36 -7.08
N LEU A 69 -1.09 5.13 -7.55
CA LEU A 69 0.23 4.54 -7.64
C LEU A 69 0.55 4.23 -9.10
N THR A 70 1.76 4.58 -9.50
CA THR A 70 2.25 4.34 -10.86
C THR A 70 3.44 3.40 -10.82
N VAL A 71 3.41 2.43 -11.73
CA VAL A 71 4.48 1.49 -12.04
C VAL A 71 5.10 1.93 -13.36
N PHE A 72 6.41 2.12 -13.40
CA PHE A 72 7.12 2.58 -14.59
C PHE A 72 8.53 2.00 -14.68
N GLU A 73 9.03 1.88 -15.91
CA GLU A 73 10.45 1.61 -16.13
C GLU A 73 11.25 2.85 -15.72
N ASP A 74 12.17 2.71 -14.76
CA ASP A 74 12.84 3.84 -14.09
C ASP A 74 14.30 3.94 -14.52
N ARG A 75 14.56 4.89 -15.42
CA ARG A 75 15.91 5.26 -15.85
C ARG A 75 16.41 6.41 -14.99
N ALA A 76 17.71 6.70 -15.06
CA ALA A 76 18.22 7.84 -14.33
C ALA A 76 17.62 9.14 -14.93
N PRO A 77 17.18 10.09 -14.08
CA PRO A 77 17.28 10.11 -12.62
C PRO A 77 16.19 9.27 -11.90
N LEU A 78 16.62 8.46 -10.91
CA LEU A 78 15.75 7.49 -10.25
C LEU A 78 14.63 8.13 -9.41
N GLY A 79 13.43 7.57 -9.52
CA GLY A 79 12.27 8.02 -8.75
C GLY A 79 11.61 9.28 -9.31
N SER A 80 11.88 9.56 -10.58
CA SER A 80 11.24 10.55 -11.43
C SER A 80 10.64 9.78 -12.60
N LEU A 81 9.42 10.12 -13.03
CA LEU A 81 8.86 9.68 -14.30
C LEU A 81 9.10 10.79 -15.31
N GLU A 82 10.14 10.64 -16.13
CA GLU A 82 10.49 11.59 -17.17
C GLU A 82 10.08 11.09 -18.57
N ASN A 83 10.24 11.93 -19.59
CA ASN A 83 9.87 11.57 -20.97
C ASN A 83 10.61 10.33 -21.51
N ALA A 84 11.78 9.98 -20.94
CA ALA A 84 12.55 8.80 -21.33
C ALA A 84 12.06 7.51 -20.64
N ASP A 85 11.22 7.63 -19.62
CA ASP A 85 10.64 6.53 -18.87
C ASP A 85 9.32 6.10 -19.49
N GLN A 86 8.93 4.87 -19.21
CA GLN A 86 7.68 4.29 -19.71
C GLN A 86 6.76 3.96 -18.55
N ALA A 87 5.62 4.63 -18.47
CA ALA A 87 4.55 4.25 -17.55
C ALA A 87 3.93 2.92 -18.00
N LEU A 88 3.93 1.94 -17.10
CA LEU A 88 3.47 0.58 -17.36
C LEU A 88 2.04 0.34 -16.84
N LEU A 89 1.73 0.86 -15.65
CA LEU A 89 0.41 0.72 -15.03
C LEU A 89 0.20 1.84 -14.01
N THR A 90 -1.00 2.41 -13.96
CA THR A 90 -1.43 3.27 -12.86
C THR A 90 -2.71 2.74 -12.26
N ILE A 91 -2.74 2.61 -10.93
CA ILE A 91 -3.94 2.27 -10.18
C ILE A 91 -4.37 3.45 -9.31
N ASN A 92 -5.68 3.62 -9.14
CA ASN A 92 -6.23 4.57 -8.19
C ASN A 92 -6.37 3.89 -6.82
N LEU A 93 -6.09 4.65 -5.78
CA LEU A 93 -6.39 4.27 -4.41
C LEU A 93 -7.69 4.95 -3.99
N PRO A 94 -8.42 4.41 -2.99
CA PRO A 94 -9.49 5.16 -2.34
C PRO A 94 -8.97 6.53 -1.86
N GLU A 95 -9.82 7.55 -1.93
CA GLU A 95 -9.45 8.95 -1.70
C GLU A 95 -8.75 9.17 -0.34
N ASP A 96 -9.32 8.59 0.71
CA ASP A 96 -8.80 8.68 2.08
C ASP A 96 -7.66 7.69 2.38
N ALA A 97 -7.35 6.78 1.47
CA ALA A 97 -6.37 5.74 1.72
C ALA A 97 -4.94 6.30 1.67
N LYS A 98 -4.14 5.87 2.65
CA LYS A 98 -2.72 6.20 2.75
C LYS A 98 -1.89 4.95 2.90
N ILE A 99 -0.74 4.91 2.24
CA ILE A 99 0.23 3.82 2.34
C ILE A 99 1.56 4.41 2.81
N LEU A 100 2.02 3.97 3.97
CA LEU A 100 3.28 4.41 4.55
C LEU A 100 4.38 3.44 4.15
N TRP A 101 5.23 3.85 3.22
CA TRP A 101 6.41 3.08 2.81
C TRP A 101 7.60 3.34 3.74
N ARG A 102 7.90 2.40 4.64
CA ARG A 102 9.01 2.50 5.60
C ARG A 102 10.10 1.51 5.21
N SER A 103 11.21 2.01 4.68
CA SER A 103 12.28 1.19 4.13
C SER A 103 13.67 1.70 4.48
N PHE A 104 14.65 0.80 4.31
CA PHE A 104 16.05 1.17 4.30
C PHE A 104 16.31 2.25 3.24
N ARG A 105 17.19 3.22 3.54
CA ARG A 105 17.44 4.45 2.75
C ARG A 105 16.26 5.44 2.61
N ARG A 106 15.08 5.13 3.15
CA ARG A 106 13.91 6.03 3.26
C ARG A 106 13.51 6.72 1.94
N LYS A 107 13.63 6.03 0.81
CA LYS A 107 13.27 6.55 -0.52
C LYS A 107 11.76 6.65 -0.71
N ALA A 108 11.28 7.64 -1.46
CA ALA A 108 9.85 7.83 -1.74
C ALA A 108 9.22 6.75 -2.64
N TYR A 109 10.03 5.82 -3.14
CA TYR A 109 9.62 4.78 -4.06
C TYR A 109 10.14 3.41 -3.63
N LEU A 110 9.57 2.36 -4.22
CA LEU A 110 10.16 1.02 -4.26
C LEU A 110 10.60 0.70 -5.68
N ARG A 111 11.81 0.19 -5.85
CA ARG A 111 12.41 -0.18 -7.12
C ARG A 111 12.79 -1.66 -7.12
N PHE A 112 12.36 -2.36 -8.16
CA PHE A 112 12.78 -3.73 -8.47
C PHE A 112 13.90 -3.71 -9.49
N THR A 113 14.90 -4.56 -9.29
CA THR A 113 16.01 -4.76 -10.23
C THR A 113 15.62 -5.79 -11.29
N PRO A 114 16.35 -5.86 -12.43
CA PRO A 114 16.16 -6.92 -13.44
C PRO A 114 16.24 -8.35 -12.91
N LEU A 115 16.86 -8.55 -11.74
CA LEU A 115 16.97 -9.85 -11.05
C LEU A 115 15.75 -10.15 -10.15
N GLY A 116 14.74 -9.28 -10.13
CA GLY A 116 13.53 -9.43 -9.32
C GLY A 116 13.71 -9.17 -7.83
N GLY A 117 14.89 -8.73 -7.40
CA GLY A 117 15.13 -8.22 -6.04
C GLY A 117 14.72 -6.76 -5.91
N THR A 118 14.70 -6.24 -4.70
CA THR A 118 14.60 -4.78 -4.50
C THR A 118 15.98 -4.14 -4.61
N ASP A 119 16.04 -2.84 -4.93
CA ASP A 119 17.28 -2.07 -5.02
C ASP A 119 17.87 -1.74 -3.63
N ASN A 120 18.09 -2.78 -2.83
CA ASN A 120 18.49 -2.71 -1.42
C ASN A 120 17.49 -1.92 -0.56
N GLN A 121 16.18 -2.11 -0.82
CA GLN A 121 15.07 -1.42 -0.15
C GLN A 121 14.19 -2.41 0.63
N ASN A 122 14.77 -3.10 1.61
CA ASN A 122 13.99 -3.90 2.56
C ASN A 122 13.18 -2.98 3.49
N GLY A 123 11.95 -3.40 3.82
CA GLY A 123 11.04 -2.54 4.57
C GLY A 123 9.65 -3.12 4.80
N SER A 124 8.72 -2.23 5.14
CA SER A 124 7.31 -2.56 5.25
C SER A 124 6.43 -1.43 4.77
N PHE A 125 5.32 -1.80 4.14
CA PHE A 125 4.18 -0.95 3.87
C PHE A 125 3.19 -1.06 5.03
N ILE A 126 2.60 0.06 5.39
CA ILE A 126 1.45 0.11 6.30
C ILE A 126 0.31 0.76 5.52
N THR A 127 -0.76 0.02 5.27
CA THR A 127 -1.93 0.50 4.53
C THR A 127 -3.03 0.95 5.49
N CYS A 128 -3.49 2.17 5.31
CA CYS A 128 -4.55 2.81 6.07
C CYS A 128 -5.70 3.09 5.11
N THR A 129 -6.91 2.63 5.41
CA THR A 129 -8.07 2.88 4.53
C THR A 129 -8.60 4.30 4.64
N ARG A 130 -8.38 4.94 5.78
CA ARG A 130 -8.73 6.33 6.07
C ARG A 130 -7.90 6.87 7.24
N PRO A 131 -7.80 8.19 7.44
CA PRO A 131 -7.16 8.77 8.61
C PRO A 131 -7.71 8.19 9.92
N GLY A 132 -6.84 7.89 10.88
CA GLY A 132 -7.21 7.31 12.18
C GLY A 132 -7.64 5.83 12.17
N ALA A 133 -7.75 5.17 11.02
CA ALA A 133 -8.17 3.75 10.93
C ALA A 133 -7.05 2.75 11.24
N ILE A 134 -6.30 2.98 12.33
CA ILE A 134 -5.14 2.16 12.68
C ILE A 134 -5.52 0.72 13.06
N LYS A 135 -6.71 0.53 13.65
CA LYS A 135 -7.23 -0.77 14.08
C LYS A 135 -7.41 -1.76 12.94
N THR A 136 -7.68 -1.26 11.74
CA THR A 136 -7.86 -2.07 10.53
C THR A 136 -6.67 -1.97 9.58
N ALA A 137 -5.59 -1.28 9.94
CA ALA A 137 -4.42 -1.18 9.08
C ALA A 137 -3.87 -2.57 8.71
N ARG A 138 -3.18 -2.68 7.56
CA ARG A 138 -2.44 -3.88 7.13
C ARG A 138 -0.95 -3.56 6.99
N LYS A 139 -0.09 -4.49 7.39
CA LYS A 139 1.36 -4.38 7.28
C LYS A 139 1.86 -5.43 6.32
N ILE A 140 2.51 -4.99 5.25
CA ILE A 140 3.13 -5.86 4.27
C ILE A 140 4.63 -5.69 4.41
N VAL A 141 5.34 -6.77 4.70
CA VAL A 141 6.80 -6.76 4.82
C VAL A 141 7.42 -7.24 3.52
N ILE A 142 8.46 -6.55 3.08
CA ILE A 142 9.24 -6.91 1.89
C ILE A 142 10.72 -7.02 2.26
N ASN A 143 11.35 -8.11 1.81
CA ASN A 143 12.78 -8.31 1.97
C ASN A 143 13.56 -7.86 0.72
N ARG A 144 14.90 -7.90 0.79
CA ARG A 144 15.76 -7.51 -0.33
C ARG A 144 15.57 -8.38 -1.59
N GLN A 145 15.09 -9.60 -1.43
CA GLN A 145 14.86 -10.56 -2.52
C GLN A 145 13.48 -10.36 -3.19
N GLY A 146 12.73 -9.31 -2.83
CA GLY A 146 11.41 -9.02 -3.41
C GLY A 146 10.31 -9.97 -2.96
N ARG A 147 10.48 -10.69 -1.84
CA ARG A 147 9.42 -11.51 -1.24
C ARG A 147 8.53 -10.65 -0.36
N PHE A 148 7.23 -10.69 -0.61
CA PHE A 148 6.20 -10.01 0.17
C PHE A 148 5.55 -10.99 1.15
N ARG A 149 5.18 -10.50 2.33
CA ARG A 149 4.26 -11.19 3.23
C ARG A 149 3.35 -10.19 3.90
N VAL A 150 2.06 -10.51 3.98
CA VAL A 150 1.17 -9.83 4.92
C VAL A 150 1.55 -10.32 6.30
N ALA A 151 1.99 -9.41 7.17
CA ALA A 151 2.29 -9.76 8.54
C ALA A 151 0.98 -9.76 9.34
N GLN A 152 0.86 -10.69 10.28
CA GLN A 152 -0.01 -10.49 11.42
C GLN A 152 0.70 -9.55 12.40
N PHE A 153 0.00 -8.57 12.94
CA PHE A 153 0.56 -7.62 13.90
C PHE A 153 -0.55 -7.07 14.78
N ASP A 154 -0.15 -6.70 15.98
CA ASP A 154 -1.00 -6.05 16.96
C ASP A 154 -1.23 -4.58 16.57
N PRO A 155 -2.49 -4.14 16.39
CA PRO A 155 -2.81 -2.75 16.07
C PRO A 155 -2.31 -1.74 17.13
N GLU A 156 -2.27 -2.09 18.40
CA GLU A 156 -1.82 -1.20 19.49
C GLU A 156 -0.32 -0.93 19.39
N VAL A 157 0.47 -1.99 19.11
CA VAL A 157 1.90 -1.86 18.87
C VAL A 157 2.18 -1.01 17.63
N LEU A 158 1.34 -1.11 16.60
CA LEU A 158 1.47 -0.30 15.40
C LEU A 158 1.15 1.18 15.67
N ALA A 159 0.07 1.46 16.40
CA ALA A 159 -0.31 2.81 16.80
C ALA A 159 0.83 3.50 17.57
N ASN A 160 1.41 2.82 18.55
CA ASN A 160 2.54 3.33 19.33
C ASN A 160 3.78 3.61 18.47
N ARG A 161 4.02 2.81 17.41
CA ARG A 161 5.16 2.99 16.49
C ARG A 161 4.96 4.05 15.42
N LEU A 162 3.73 4.45 15.15
CA LEU A 162 3.40 5.56 14.26
C LEU A 162 3.36 6.90 14.99
N GLY A 163 3.14 6.89 16.32
CA GLY A 163 3.06 8.09 17.14
C GLY A 163 1.87 8.96 16.75
N GLU A 164 1.91 10.25 17.11
CA GLU A 164 0.85 11.23 16.80
C GLU A 164 0.54 11.36 15.30
N LYS A 165 1.47 10.95 14.43
CA LYS A 165 1.26 10.99 12.97
C LYS A 165 0.27 9.94 12.47
N GLY A 166 -0.01 8.91 13.28
CA GLY A 166 -1.05 7.91 13.01
C GLY A 166 -1.06 7.32 11.60
N CYS A 167 -2.24 6.83 11.22
CA CYS A 167 -2.77 6.99 9.87
C CYS A 167 -3.46 8.37 9.83
#